data_AF-A0A382RP30-F1
#
_entry.id   AF-A0A382RP30-F1
#
_cell.length_a   1.000
_cell.length_b   1.000
_cell.length_c   1.000
_cell.angle_alpha   90.00
_cell.angle_beta   90.00
_cell.angle_gamma   90.00
#
_symmetry.space_group_name_H-M   'P 1'
#
loop_
_entity.id
_entity.type
_entity.pdbx_description
1 polymer ?
#
loop_
_entity_poly.entity_id
_entity_poly.type
_entity_poly.pdbx_seq_one_letter_code
_entity_poly.pdbx_strand_id
1 'polypeptide(L)' 'TAGSGDVLTGILASACSQGLDVDEAAVYSTYLHAECVHQYCQYISEQGLIASDIIKMLPYAQEELHNVY' A
#
# COMPACT_ATOMS: atom_id res chain seq x y z
N THR A 1 12.12 -1.49 4.15
CA THR A 1 13.39 -0.72 4.07
C THR A 1 13.19 0.62 4.76
N ALA A 2 14.21 1.48 4.87
CA ALA A 2 14.00 2.82 5.43
C ALA A 2 12.93 3.58 4.63
N GLY A 3 12.01 4.26 5.32
CA GLY A 3 10.92 5.01 4.70
C GLY A 3 9.65 4.22 4.36
N SER A 4 9.64 2.87 4.44
CA SER A 4 8.41 2.12 4.16
C SER A 4 7.32 2.37 5.21
N GLY A 5 7.71 2.62 6.47
CA GLY A 5 6.78 3.04 7.53
C GLY A 5 6.17 4.42 7.29
N ASP A 6 6.92 5.36 6.70
CA ASP A 6 6.39 6.68 6.33
C ASP A 6 5.36 6.55 5.21
N VAL A 7 5.61 5.68 4.23
CA VAL A 7 4.64 5.36 3.17
C VAL A 7 3.36 4.75 3.75
N LEU A 8 3.47 3.74 4.63
CA LEU A 8 2.30 3.16 5.31
C LEU A 8 1.51 4.22 6.10
N THR A 9 2.20 5.09 6.83
CA THR A 9 1.57 6.18 7.59
C THR A 9 0.83 7.16 6.68
N GLY A 10 1.40 7.49 5.52
CA GLY A 10 0.74 8.33 4.52
C GLY A 10 -0.52 7.68 3.93
N ILE A 11 -0.48 6.38 3.65
CA ILE A 11 -1.65 5.62 3.18
C ILE A 11 -2.75 5.63 4.25
N LEU A 12 -2.40 5.34 5.51
CA LEU A 12 -3.34 5.35 6.64
C LEU A 12 -3.97 6.73 6.83
N ALA A 13 -3.16 7.80 6.84
CA ALA A 13 -3.66 9.17 6.96
C ALA A 13 -4.61 9.53 5.81
N SER A 14 -4.28 9.11 4.58
CA SER A 14 -5.15 9.29 3.41
C SER A 14 -6.47 8.53 3.55
N ALA A 15 -6.46 7.28 4.02
CA ALA A 15 -7.67 6.49 4.26
C ALA A 15 -8.58 7.16 5.31
N CYS A 16 -8.03 7.58 6.45
CA CYS A 16 -8.78 8.33 7.47
C CYS A 16 -9.37 9.63 6.88
N SER A 17 -8.60 10.35 6.04
CA SER A 17 -9.08 11.60 5.42
C SER A 17 -10.22 11.40 4.43
N GLN A 18 -10.34 10.19 3.87
CA GLN A 18 -11.44 9.80 2.97
C GLN A 18 -12.69 9.33 3.73
N GLY A 19 -12.65 9.30 5.07
CA GLY A 19 -13.80 9.02 5.93
C GLY A 19 -13.89 7.59 6.46
N LEU A 20 -12.87 6.76 6.23
CA LEU A 20 -12.77 5.47 6.92
C LEU A 20 -12.53 5.73 8.41
N ASP A 21 -13.16 4.93 9.28
CA ASP A 21 -12.82 4.95 10.69
C ASP A 21 -11.40 4.41 10.92
N VAL A 22 -10.86 4.62 12.11
CA VAL A 22 -9.45 4.30 12.41
C VAL A 22 -9.17 2.80 12.31
N ASP A 23 -10.11 1.94 12.69
CA ASP A 23 -9.93 0.50 12.67
C ASP A 23 -9.97 -0.01 11.22
N GLU A 24 -10.95 0.47 10.43
CA GLU A 24 -11.06 0.19 9.00
C GLU A 24 -9.84 0.70 8.22
N ALA A 25 -9.41 1.95 8.49
CA ALA A 25 -8.27 2.56 7.84
C ALA A 25 -6.98 1.81 8.16
N ALA A 26 -6.79 1.34 9.40
CA ALA A 26 -5.63 0.54 9.78
C ALA A 26 -5.55 -0.78 9.00
N VAL A 27 -6.67 -1.48 8.85
CA VAL A 27 -6.75 -2.72 8.07
C VAL A 27 -6.50 -2.45 6.59
N TYR A 28 -7.25 -1.50 6.01
CA TYR A 28 -7.17 -1.14 4.59
C TYR A 28 -5.76 -0.71 4.19
N SER A 29 -5.16 0.22 4.94
CA SER A 29 -3.83 0.76 4.61
C SER A 29 -2.72 -0.29 4.75
N THR A 30 -2.80 -1.14 5.77
CA THR A 30 -1.83 -2.25 5.95
C THR A 30 -1.92 -3.24 4.81
N TYR A 31 -3.13 -3.63 4.42
CA TYR A 31 -3.34 -4.53 3.30
C TYR A 31 -2.84 -3.92 1.98
N LEU A 32 -3.26 -2.68 1.66
CA LEU A 32 -2.86 -2.00 0.43
C LEU A 32 -1.34 -1.84 0.34
N HIS A 33 -0.66 -1.54 1.46
CA HIS A 33 0.80 -1.48 1.52
C HIS A 33 1.46 -2.84 1.24
N ALA A 34 0.93 -3.91 1.83
CA ALA A 34 1.43 -5.26 1.61
C ALA A 34 1.21 -5.73 0.16
N GLU A 35 0.05 -5.40 -0.43
CA GLU A 35 -0.28 -5.72 -1.82
C GLU A 35 0.68 -5.02 -2.80
N CYS A 36 1.03 -3.76 -2.54
CA CYS A 36 2.06 -3.06 -3.31
C CYS A 36 3.40 -3.82 -3.32
N VAL A 37 3.82 -4.32 -2.16
CA VAL A 37 5.06 -5.11 -2.02
C VAL A 37 4.92 -6.46 -2.71
N HIS A 38 3.77 -7.12 -2.56
CA HIS A 38 3.48 -8.40 -3.19
C HIS A 38 3.62 -8.31 -4.71
N GLN A 39 2.96 -7.34 -5.34
CA GLN A 39 3.02 -7.13 -6.78
C GLN A 39 4.43 -6.74 -7.25
N TYR A 40 5.15 -5.89 -6.51
CA TYR A 40 6.54 -5.57 -6.84
C TYR A 40 7.41 -6.84 -6.86
N CYS A 41 7.27 -7.71 -5.85
CA CYS A 41 8.01 -8.96 -5.78
C CYS A 41 7.65 -9.91 -6.94
N GLN A 42 6.39 -9.94 -7.37
CA GLN A 42 5.93 -10.77 -8.49
C GLN A 42 6.45 -10.29 -9.85
N TYR A 43 6.43 -8.98 -10.09
CA TYR A 43 6.64 -8.42 -11.43
C TYR A 43 8.01 -7.79 -11.64
N ILE A 44 8.72 -7.41 -10.56
CA ILE A 44 9.97 -6.65 -10.64
C ILE A 44 11.11 -7.44 -10.00
N SER A 45 11.10 -7.61 -8.68
CA SER A 45 12.19 -8.27 -7.94
C SER A 45 11.83 -8.48 -6.46
N GLU A 46 12.25 -9.59 -5.86
CA GLU A 46 12.18 -9.80 -4.41
C GLU A 46 13.26 -9.01 -3.63
N GLN A 47 14.28 -8.50 -4.33
CA GLN A 47 15.40 -7.76 -3.74
C GLN A 47 15.43 -6.31 -4.22
N GLY A 48 15.93 -5.41 -3.36
CA GLY A 48 16.19 -4.01 -3.72
C GLY A 48 15.00 -3.07 -3.59
N LEU A 49 13.86 -3.54 -3.06
CA LEU A 49 12.66 -2.72 -2.86
C LEU A 49 12.92 -1.54 -1.91
N ILE A 50 12.68 -0.33 -2.40
CA ILE A 50 12.73 0.91 -1.61
C ILE A 50 11.34 1.53 -1.45
N ALA A 51 11.21 2.50 -0.54
CA ALA A 51 9.92 3.12 -0.21
C ALA A 51 9.21 3.74 -1.44
N SER A 52 9.95 4.37 -2.35
CA SER A 52 9.37 4.95 -3.56
C SER A 52 8.88 3.91 -4.57
N ASP A 53 9.35 2.67 -4.50
CA ASP A 53 8.81 1.60 -5.33
C ASP A 53 7.43 1.17 -4.85
N ILE A 54 7.19 1.14 -3.54
CA ILE A 54 5.85 0.90 -2.98
C ILE A 54 4.86 1.96 -3.49
N ILE A 55 5.27 3.24 -3.53
CA ILE A 55 4.43 4.32 -4.04
C ILE A 55 4.06 4.10 -5.52
N LYS A 56 5.02 3.64 -6.35
CA LYS A 56 4.75 3.34 -7.77
C LYS A 56 3.74 2.20 -7.94
N MET A 57 3.63 1.30 -6.97
CA MET A 57 2.72 0.17 -7.03
C MET A 57 1.29 0.49 -6.55
N LEU A 58 1.05 1.64 -5.92
CA LEU A 58 -0.25 2.01 -5.36
C LEU A 58 -1.43 1.92 -6.35
N PRO A 59 -1.34 2.43 -7.59
CA PRO A 59 -2.47 2.36 -8.52
C PRO A 59 -2.87 0.91 -8.86
N TYR A 60 -1.89 0.02 -9.01
CA TYR A 60 -2.12 -1.39 -9.35
C TYR A 60 -2.71 -2.16 -8.17
N ALA A 61 -2.21 -1.91 -6.95
CA ALA A 61 -2.75 -2.50 -5.73
C ALA A 61 -4.20 -2.01 -5.45
N GLN A 62 -4.52 -0.76 -5.77
CA GLN A 62 -5.87 -0.23 -5.67
C GLN A 62 -6.82 -0.83 -6.72
N GLU A 63 -6.35 -1.02 -7.96
CA GLU A 63 -7.11 -1.68 -9.02
C GLU A 63 -7.50 -3.11 -8.64
N GLU A 64 -6.56 -3.88 -8.07
CA GLU A 64 -6.82 -5.23 -7.57
C GLU A 64 -7.94 -5.24 -6.53
N LEU A 65 -7.91 -4.31 -5.56
CA LEU A 65 -8.95 -4.18 -4.53
C LEU A 65 -10.33 -3.79 -5.09
N HIS A 66 -10.38 -2.98 -6.15
CA HIS A 66 -11.63 -2.65 -6.81
C HIS A 66 -12.22 -3.83 -7.59
N ASN A 67 -11.39 -4.71 -8.15
CA ASN A 67 -11.84 -5.87 -8.93
C ASN A 67 -12.37 -7.04 -8.06
N VAL A 68 -12.20 -6.97 -6.74
CA VAL A 68 -12.72 -7.96 -5.78
C VAL A 68 -14.20 -7.69 -5.44
N TYR A 69 -14.76 -6.55 -5.85
CA TYR A 69 -16.17 -6.17 -5.69
C TYR A 69 -16.88 -6.00 -7.03
#